data_AF-A0A530BSQ2-F1
#
_entry.id   AF-A0A530BSQ2-F1
#
_cell.length_a   1.000
_cell.length_b   1.000
_cell.length_c   1.000
_cell.angle_alpha   90.00
_cell.angle_beta   90.00
_cell.angle_gamma   90.00
#
_symmetry.space_group_name_H-M   'P 1'
#
loop_
_entity.id
_entity.type
_entity.pdbx_description
1 polymer ?
#
loop_
_entity_poly.entity_id
_entity_poly.type
_entity_poly.pdbx_seq_one_letter_code
_entity_poly.pdbx_strand_id
1 'polypeptide(L)'
;RKMTRMPVVPEGARRSTMNINSIHGGQTEDFRPGLPSPNVPDWCRLTIDRRFLLEEDIATVKGEVTGILERLKRERKKFDYEIRDLMEVLPLMTERDAPVVKAVAKGIMEVFDREPDYVISPGTYDQKHVARLGHLYDCIAYGPGILDLAHRPDEWVGIADMVESAKVMAIGLNVLLRGTAG
;
A
#
# COMPACT_ATOMS: atom_id res chain seq x y z
N ARG A 1 1.64 -8.55 19.33
CA ARG A 1 0.88 -7.82 18.29
C ARG A 1 1.91 -7.21 17.34
N LYS A 2 1.95 -7.61 16.07
CA LYS A 2 3.00 -7.22 15.10
C LYS A 2 3.02 -5.69 14.91
N MET A 3 4.20 -5.09 14.89
CA MET A 3 4.40 -3.64 14.74
C MET A 3 5.78 -3.40 14.12
N THR A 4 5.86 -2.53 13.12
CA THR A 4 7.12 -2.20 12.45
C THR A 4 7.93 -1.23 13.29
N ARG A 5 9.27 -1.34 13.20
CA ARG A 5 10.19 -0.35 13.76
C ARG A 5 10.46 0.82 12.80
N MET A 6 10.03 0.69 11.55
CA MET A 6 10.26 1.70 10.54
C MET A 6 9.43 2.97 10.82
N PRO A 7 9.95 4.16 10.44
CA PRO A 7 9.13 5.35 10.35
C PRO A 7 8.01 5.13 9.32
N VAL A 8 6.76 5.33 9.72
CA VAL A 8 5.59 5.22 8.84
C VAL A 8 4.78 6.50 8.97
N VAL A 9 4.31 7.02 7.84
CA VAL A 9 3.39 8.17 7.81
C VAL A 9 2.09 7.72 7.15
N PRO A 10 0.94 7.86 7.84
CA PRO A 10 0.76 8.34 9.21
C PRO A 10 1.24 7.32 10.27
N GLU A 11 1.59 7.79 11.48
CA GLU A 11 2.15 6.94 12.54
C GLU A 11 1.25 5.75 12.94
N GLY A 12 -0.07 5.95 12.88
CA GLY A 12 -1.06 4.91 13.17
C GLY A 12 -0.95 3.67 12.28
N ALA A 13 -0.29 3.79 11.12
CA ALA A 13 -0.12 2.71 10.15
C ALA A 13 1.09 1.80 10.42
N ARG A 14 1.73 1.89 11.60
CA ARG A 14 2.82 0.98 12.02
C ARG A 14 2.40 -0.48 12.28
N ARG A 15 1.15 -0.85 11.95
CA ARG A 15 0.60 -2.19 12.15
C ARG A 15 -0.05 -2.68 10.88
N SER A 16 -0.02 -3.99 10.68
CA SER A 16 -0.78 -4.65 9.62
C SER A 16 -2.26 -4.33 9.79
N THR A 17 -2.94 -4.08 8.67
CA THR A 17 -4.37 -3.80 8.64
C THR A 17 -5.07 -4.78 7.72
N MET A 18 -6.37 -4.96 7.94
CA MET A 18 -7.22 -5.74 7.06
C MET A 18 -8.57 -5.04 6.96
N ASN A 19 -9.07 -4.91 5.75
CA ASN A 19 -10.46 -4.54 5.50
C ASN A 19 -11.18 -5.68 4.76
N ILE A 20 -12.49 -5.76 4.99
CA ILE A 20 -13.39 -6.52 4.15
C ILE A 20 -13.93 -5.53 3.13
N ASN A 21 -13.41 -5.60 1.91
CA ASN A 21 -13.76 -4.69 0.83
C ASN A 21 -15.20 -4.94 0.36
N SER A 22 -15.59 -6.21 0.25
CA SER A 22 -16.95 -6.60 -0.13
C SER A 22 -17.35 -7.95 0.45
N ILE A 23 -18.66 -8.13 0.64
CA ILE A 23 -19.30 -9.38 1.00
C ILE A 23 -20.55 -9.54 0.13
N HIS A 24 -20.68 -10.68 -0.53
CA HIS A 24 -21.83 -11.02 -1.36
C HIS A 24 -22.29 -12.43 -1.00
N GLY A 25 -23.58 -12.68 -0.89
CA GLY A 25 -24.10 -14.02 -0.64
C GLY A 25 -25.62 -14.02 -0.53
N GLY A 26 -26.22 -15.17 -0.80
CA GLY A 26 -27.68 -15.31 -0.77
C GLY A 26 -28.39 -14.63 -1.94
N GLN A 27 -29.66 -14.29 -1.72
CA GLN A 27 -30.51 -13.66 -2.73
C GLN A 27 -30.07 -12.22 -3.04
N THR A 28 -30.06 -11.86 -4.31
CA THR A 28 -29.78 -10.51 -4.84
C THR A 28 -30.98 -9.56 -4.67
N GLU A 29 -30.75 -8.25 -4.82
CA GLU A 29 -31.79 -7.21 -4.64
C GLU A 29 -32.76 -7.05 -5.83
N ASP A 30 -32.64 -7.90 -6.84
CA ASP A 30 -33.37 -7.85 -8.11
C ASP A 30 -34.76 -8.52 -8.07
N PHE A 31 -35.28 -8.83 -6.88
CA PHE A 31 -36.56 -9.53 -6.68
C PHE A 31 -37.81 -8.72 -7.07
N ARG A 32 -37.69 -7.53 -7.67
CA ARG A 32 -38.86 -6.68 -8.03
C ARG A 32 -39.57 -7.17 -9.31
N PRO A 33 -40.92 -7.08 -9.36
CA PRO A 33 -41.85 -6.53 -8.37
C PRO A 33 -42.25 -7.51 -7.24
N GLY A 34 -41.66 -8.70 -7.20
CA GLY A 34 -41.90 -9.71 -6.18
C GLY A 34 -41.32 -9.37 -4.79
N LEU A 35 -41.29 -10.37 -3.92
CA LEU A 35 -40.78 -10.29 -2.55
C LEU A 35 -39.54 -11.18 -2.38
N PRO A 36 -38.64 -10.87 -1.43
CA PRO A 36 -37.54 -11.75 -1.10
C PRO A 36 -38.03 -13.11 -0.58
N SER A 37 -37.28 -14.18 -0.87
CA SER A 37 -37.55 -15.54 -0.43
C SER A 37 -36.88 -15.81 0.92
N PRO A 38 -37.54 -16.50 1.88
CA PRO A 38 -36.99 -16.79 3.19
C PRO A 38 -36.01 -17.99 3.16
N ASN A 39 -35.05 -17.96 2.24
CA ASN A 39 -34.06 -19.02 2.06
C ASN A 39 -32.81 -18.76 2.89
N VAL A 40 -32.21 -19.82 3.44
CA VAL A 40 -30.88 -19.77 4.04
C VAL A 40 -29.85 -19.67 2.91
N PRO A 41 -28.97 -18.65 2.89
CA PRO A 41 -27.89 -18.57 1.90
C PRO A 41 -26.97 -19.79 1.97
N ASP A 42 -26.70 -20.40 0.83
CA ASP A 42 -25.80 -21.55 0.69
C ASP A 42 -24.38 -21.16 0.21
N TRP A 43 -24.17 -19.89 -0.16
CA TRP A 43 -22.87 -19.37 -0.57
C TRP A 43 -22.63 -17.94 -0.08
N CYS A 44 -21.34 -17.59 0.05
CA CYS A 44 -20.88 -16.23 0.28
C CYS A 44 -19.49 -16.05 -0.35
N ARG A 45 -19.22 -14.88 -0.94
CA ARG A 45 -17.93 -14.45 -1.47
C ARG A 45 -17.51 -13.18 -0.75
N LEU A 46 -16.30 -13.19 -0.19
CA LEU A 46 -15.69 -12.03 0.45
C LEU A 46 -14.47 -11.59 -0.37
N THR A 47 -14.29 -10.28 -0.49
CA THR A 47 -13.02 -9.70 -0.92
C THR A 47 -12.36 -9.05 0.28
N ILE A 48 -11.15 -9.49 0.62
CA ILE A 48 -10.34 -8.89 1.68
C ILE A 48 -9.16 -8.15 1.08
N ASP A 49 -8.82 -6.99 1.63
CA ASP A 49 -7.56 -6.31 1.38
C ASP A 49 -6.79 -6.29 2.70
N ARG A 50 -5.60 -6.89 2.68
CA ARG A 50 -4.71 -6.98 3.83
C ARG A 50 -3.39 -6.30 3.50
N ARG A 51 -3.04 -5.31 4.32
CA ARG A 51 -1.73 -4.65 4.29
C ARG A 51 -0.85 -5.28 5.36
N PHE A 52 0.33 -5.73 4.97
CA PHE A 52 1.30 -6.37 5.86
C PHE A 52 2.62 -5.60 5.87
N LEU A 53 3.37 -5.77 6.94
CA LEU A 53 4.58 -5.01 7.22
C LEU A 53 5.78 -5.59 6.46
N LEU A 54 6.84 -4.78 6.32
CA LEU A 54 8.10 -5.21 5.70
C LEU A 54 8.72 -6.42 6.43
N GLU A 55 8.52 -6.50 7.75
CA GLU A 55 9.01 -7.59 8.61
C GLU A 55 8.14 -8.85 8.57
N GLU A 56 7.02 -8.84 7.85
CA GLU A 56 6.13 -9.99 7.72
C GLU A 56 6.43 -10.80 6.46
N ASP A 57 6.52 -12.12 6.64
CA ASP A 57 6.54 -13.07 5.53
C ASP A 57 5.13 -13.27 4.94
N ILE A 58 5.04 -13.23 3.60
CA ILE A 58 3.77 -13.34 2.89
C ILE A 58 3.12 -14.72 3.04
N ALA A 59 3.91 -15.79 3.08
CA ALA A 59 3.37 -17.14 3.25
C ALA A 59 2.70 -17.29 4.61
N THR A 60 3.30 -16.72 5.65
CA THR A 60 2.73 -16.63 7.01
C THR A 60 1.45 -15.81 7.01
N VAL A 61 1.44 -14.65 6.35
CA VAL A 61 0.27 -13.77 6.22
C VAL A 61 -0.92 -14.48 5.55
N LYS A 62 -0.68 -15.20 4.45
CA LYS A 62 -1.72 -16.01 3.80
C LYS A 62 -2.16 -17.19 4.66
N GLY A 63 -1.20 -17.83 5.34
CA GLY A 63 -1.42 -18.94 6.27
C GLY A 63 -2.40 -18.61 7.40
N GLU A 64 -2.43 -17.37 7.87
CA GLU A 64 -3.39 -16.93 8.88
C GLU A 64 -4.85 -16.98 8.38
N VAL A 65 -5.08 -16.65 7.11
CA VAL A 65 -6.42 -16.71 6.50
C VAL A 65 -6.80 -18.15 6.19
N THR A 66 -5.91 -18.90 5.53
CA THR A 66 -6.18 -20.30 5.18
C THR A 66 -6.35 -21.16 6.44
N GLY A 67 -5.61 -20.90 7.52
CA GLY A 67 -5.78 -21.58 8.81
C GLY A 67 -7.18 -21.43 9.41
N ILE A 68 -7.82 -20.26 9.24
CA ILE A 68 -9.22 -20.04 9.66
C ILE A 68 -10.17 -20.89 8.80
N LEU A 69 -10.00 -20.85 7.48
CA LEU A 69 -10.85 -21.56 6.52
C LEU A 69 -10.74 -23.08 6.66
N GLU A 70 -9.52 -23.60 6.86
CA GLU A 70 -9.26 -25.02 7.12
C GLU A 70 -9.89 -25.50 8.43
N ARG A 71 -9.84 -24.67 9.49
CA ARG A 71 -10.55 -24.98 10.74
C ARG A 71 -12.06 -25.06 10.52
N LEU A 72 -12.64 -24.10 9.79
CA LEU A 72 -14.07 -24.08 9.48
C LEU A 72 -14.49 -25.30 8.66
N LYS A 73 -13.68 -25.72 7.68
CA LYS A 73 -13.91 -26.91 6.86
C LYS A 73 -13.92 -28.21 7.69
N ARG A 74 -13.07 -28.31 8.71
CA ARG A 74 -13.08 -29.44 9.65
C ARG A 74 -14.28 -29.45 10.58
N GLU A 75 -14.72 -28.29 11.06
CA GLU A 75 -15.70 -28.18 12.16
C GLU A 75 -17.15 -28.05 11.67
N ARG A 76 -17.37 -27.60 10.43
CA ARG A 76 -18.71 -27.35 9.88
C ARG A 76 -19.05 -28.31 8.75
N LYS A 77 -20.01 -29.20 9.02
CA LYS A 77 -20.55 -30.12 8.01
C LYS A 77 -21.06 -29.33 6.79
N LYS A 78 -20.60 -29.70 5.59
CA LYS A 78 -20.90 -29.06 4.29
C LYS A 78 -20.25 -27.68 4.03
N PHE A 79 -19.37 -27.18 4.89
CA PHE A 79 -18.59 -25.98 4.55
C PHE A 79 -17.46 -26.36 3.59
N ASP A 80 -17.33 -25.59 2.52
CA ASP A 80 -16.18 -25.63 1.62
C ASP A 80 -15.81 -24.20 1.20
N TYR A 81 -14.60 -24.03 0.66
CA TYR A 81 -14.12 -22.73 0.24
C TYR A 81 -13.15 -22.82 -0.95
N GLU A 82 -13.06 -21.73 -1.69
CA GLU A 82 -12.00 -21.45 -2.65
C GLU A 82 -11.39 -20.09 -2.27
N ILE A 83 -10.08 -19.95 -2.43
CA ILE A 83 -9.37 -18.69 -2.27
C ILE A 83 -8.55 -18.40 -3.52
N ARG A 84 -8.63 -17.16 -4.00
CA ARG A 84 -7.87 -16.67 -5.15
C ARG A 84 -7.23 -15.35 -4.82
N ASP A 85 -5.93 -15.24 -5.07
CA ASP A 85 -5.22 -13.97 -4.97
C ASP A 85 -5.63 -13.05 -6.13
N LEU A 86 -6.12 -11.86 -5.81
CA LEU A 86 -6.47 -10.84 -6.82
C LEU A 86 -5.30 -9.91 -7.11
N MET A 87 -4.61 -9.47 -6.06
CA MET A 87 -3.45 -8.59 -6.15
C MET A 87 -2.46 -8.96 -5.05
N GLU A 88 -1.23 -9.25 -5.46
CA GLU A 88 -0.12 -9.50 -4.55
C GLU A 88 0.99 -8.50 -4.81
N VAL A 89 1.30 -7.71 -3.78
CA VAL A 89 2.31 -6.65 -3.85
C VAL A 89 3.15 -6.68 -2.58
N LEU A 90 4.42 -7.06 -2.72
CA LEU A 90 5.36 -7.15 -1.61
C LEU A 90 5.77 -5.76 -1.09
N PRO A 91 5.98 -5.59 0.22
CA PRO A 91 6.59 -4.39 0.76
C PRO A 91 8.03 -4.26 0.25
N LEU A 92 8.47 -3.01 0.08
CA LEU A 92 9.81 -2.67 -0.40
C LEU A 92 10.25 -1.38 0.30
N MET A 93 11.54 -1.26 0.56
CA MET A 93 12.20 -0.02 0.94
C MET A 93 13.46 0.11 0.09
N THR A 94 13.68 1.29 -0.49
CA THR A 94 14.93 1.61 -1.18
C THR A 94 15.98 1.98 -0.14
N GLU A 95 17.20 1.49 -0.33
CA GLU A 95 18.31 1.74 0.60
C GLU A 95 18.62 3.23 0.71
N ARG A 96 18.93 3.69 1.93
CA ARG A 96 19.17 5.12 2.20
C ARG A 96 20.37 5.68 1.44
N ASP A 97 21.33 4.83 1.12
CA ASP A 97 22.57 5.24 0.46
C ASP A 97 22.51 5.13 -1.08
N ALA A 98 21.37 4.71 -1.62
CA ALA A 98 21.10 4.63 -3.05
C ALA A 98 21.30 5.99 -3.75
N PRO A 99 21.81 6.01 -4.99
CA PRO A 99 22.07 7.24 -5.73
C PRO A 99 20.86 8.18 -5.81
N VAL A 100 19.68 7.65 -6.16
CA VAL A 100 18.45 8.45 -6.27
C VAL A 100 18.05 9.07 -4.93
N VAL A 101 18.28 8.36 -3.83
CA VAL A 101 17.93 8.79 -2.49
C VAL A 101 18.81 9.94 -2.05
N LYS A 102 20.13 9.82 -2.21
CA LYS A 102 21.09 10.89 -1.91
C LYS A 102 20.84 12.14 -2.75
N ALA A 103 20.54 11.96 -4.04
CA ALA A 103 20.30 13.07 -4.96
C ALA A 103 19.04 13.86 -4.58
N VAL A 104 17.95 13.17 -4.24
CA VAL A 104 16.71 13.83 -3.79
C VAL A 104 16.90 14.45 -2.41
N ALA A 105 17.61 13.80 -1.49
CA ALA A 105 17.94 14.37 -0.18
C ALA A 105 18.71 15.70 -0.29
N LYS A 106 19.70 15.76 -1.21
CA LYS A 106 20.42 17.02 -1.51
C LYS A 106 19.46 18.11 -2.02
N GLY A 107 18.56 17.77 -2.95
CA GLY A 107 17.56 18.72 -3.43
C GLY A 107 16.65 19.24 -2.31
N ILE A 108 16.22 18.36 -1.39
CA ILE A 108 15.40 18.74 -0.24
C ILE A 108 16.16 19.70 0.68
N MET A 109 17.43 19.41 0.98
CA MET A 109 18.27 20.30 1.77
C MET A 109 18.42 21.68 1.11
N GLU A 110 18.71 21.75 -0.18
CA GLU A 110 18.89 23.02 -0.90
C GLU A 110 17.60 23.87 -0.96
N VAL A 111 16.43 23.24 -1.05
CA VAL A 111 15.15 23.97 -1.18
C VAL A 111 14.56 24.32 0.18
N PHE A 112 14.72 23.46 1.20
CA PHE A 112 14.02 23.56 2.48
C PHE A 112 14.93 23.78 3.69
N ASP A 113 16.26 23.78 3.51
CA ASP A 113 17.26 23.91 4.58
C ASP A 113 17.07 22.89 5.72
N ARG A 114 16.71 21.65 5.35
CA ARG A 114 16.52 20.54 6.29
C ARG A 114 16.74 19.18 5.64
N GLU A 115 17.10 18.20 6.47
CA GLU A 115 17.18 16.80 6.06
C GLU A 115 15.77 16.21 5.79
N PRO A 116 15.64 15.26 4.85
CA PRO A 116 14.39 14.56 4.63
C PRO A 116 14.11 13.51 5.72
N ASP A 117 12.83 13.25 5.94
CA ASP A 117 12.39 12.06 6.65
C ASP A 117 12.32 10.85 5.70
N TYR A 118 12.89 9.73 6.14
CA TYR A 118 12.84 8.47 5.42
C TYR A 118 11.70 7.61 5.97
N VAL A 119 10.58 7.58 5.25
CA VAL A 119 9.34 6.98 5.73
C VAL A 119 8.82 5.91 4.77
N ILE A 120 8.08 4.96 5.32
CA ILE A 120 7.29 4.01 4.55
C ILE A 120 5.84 4.51 4.54
N SER A 121 5.18 4.43 3.39
CA SER A 121 3.74 4.68 3.27
C SER A 121 2.96 3.38 3.43
N PRO A 122 1.78 3.38 4.11
CA PRO A 122 0.86 2.25 4.08
C PRO A 122 0.19 2.05 2.71
N GLY A 123 0.28 3.05 1.83
CA GLY A 123 -0.19 2.97 0.46
C GLY A 123 0.61 1.98 -0.39
N THR A 124 0.14 1.75 -1.60
CA THR A 124 0.91 1.07 -2.63
C THR A 124 1.26 2.06 -3.73
N TYR A 125 2.52 2.07 -4.16
CA TYR A 125 3.02 2.92 -5.23
C TYR A 125 3.64 2.06 -6.33
N ASP A 126 3.68 2.58 -7.55
CA ASP A 126 4.19 1.89 -8.72
C ASP A 126 5.68 1.58 -8.66
N GLN A 127 6.43 2.22 -7.75
CA GLN A 127 7.80 1.84 -7.38
C GLN A 127 7.94 0.32 -7.19
N LYS A 128 6.93 -0.34 -6.61
CA LYS A 128 6.96 -1.78 -6.36
C LYS A 128 6.90 -2.59 -7.64
N HIS A 129 6.23 -2.09 -8.68
CA HIS A 129 6.21 -2.70 -10.01
C HIS A 129 7.52 -2.45 -10.75
N VAL A 130 8.09 -1.26 -10.65
CA VAL A 130 9.41 -0.93 -11.22
C VAL A 130 10.49 -1.87 -10.67
N ALA A 131 10.50 -2.10 -9.35
CA ALA A 131 11.42 -3.03 -8.72
C ALA A 131 11.12 -4.50 -9.09
N ARG A 132 9.85 -4.93 -9.01
CA ARG A 132 9.46 -6.33 -9.23
C ARG A 132 9.63 -6.79 -10.68
N LEU A 133 9.22 -5.95 -11.64
CA LEU A 133 9.19 -6.29 -13.06
C LEU A 133 10.44 -5.80 -13.80
N GLY A 134 10.90 -4.59 -13.46
CA GLY A 134 12.06 -3.95 -14.09
C GLY A 134 13.39 -4.21 -13.40
N HIS A 135 13.38 -4.81 -12.20
CA HIS A 135 14.57 -5.04 -11.37
C HIS A 135 15.40 -3.76 -11.10
N LEU A 136 14.72 -2.59 -11.12
CA LEU A 136 15.33 -1.29 -10.81
C LEU A 136 14.94 -0.87 -9.40
N TYR A 137 15.88 -0.99 -8.47
CA TYR A 137 15.66 -0.74 -7.04
C TYR A 137 15.95 0.71 -6.62
N ASP A 138 16.66 1.47 -7.46
CA ASP A 138 16.88 2.91 -7.33
C ASP A 138 15.61 3.69 -7.75
N CYS A 139 14.53 3.49 -7.00
CA CYS A 139 13.22 4.09 -7.26
C CYS A 139 12.52 4.44 -5.95
N ILE A 140 12.19 5.71 -5.76
CA ILE A 140 11.48 6.20 -4.57
C ILE A 140 10.20 6.94 -4.94
N ALA A 141 9.24 6.96 -4.01
CA ALA A 141 8.13 7.88 -4.04
C ALA A 141 8.53 9.21 -3.37
N TYR A 142 8.42 10.31 -4.12
CA TYR A 142 8.64 11.67 -3.62
C TYR A 142 7.68 12.61 -4.34
N GLY A 143 7.09 13.56 -3.62
CA GLY A 143 6.24 14.58 -4.20
C GLY A 143 5.45 15.36 -3.15
N PRO A 144 4.76 16.43 -3.58
CA PRO A 144 3.88 17.22 -2.75
C PRO A 144 2.55 16.49 -2.53
N GLY A 145 1.76 16.96 -1.57
CA GLY A 145 0.42 16.46 -1.30
C GLY A 145 0.22 16.09 0.16
N ILE A 146 -1.04 16.10 0.58
CA ILE A 146 -1.43 15.79 1.96
C ILE A 146 -2.00 14.38 1.95
N LEU A 147 -1.22 13.42 2.46
CA LEU A 147 -1.59 11.99 2.44
C LEU A 147 -2.94 11.71 3.10
N ASP A 148 -3.31 12.48 4.13
CA ASP A 148 -4.59 12.33 4.84
C ASP A 148 -5.81 12.76 4.01
N LEU A 149 -5.62 13.52 2.94
CA LEU A 149 -6.70 13.94 2.02
C LEU A 149 -6.83 13.02 0.80
N ALA A 150 -5.86 12.14 0.56
CA ALA A 150 -5.88 11.24 -0.58
C ALA A 150 -7.15 10.38 -0.60
N HIS A 151 -7.79 10.28 -1.77
CA HIS A 151 -9.04 9.54 -2.01
C HIS A 151 -10.26 10.07 -1.22
N ARG A 152 -10.23 11.34 -0.79
CA ARG A 152 -11.36 11.99 -0.13
C ARG A 152 -11.94 13.10 -1.02
N PRO A 153 -13.22 13.49 -0.81
CA PRO A 153 -13.73 14.72 -1.40
C PRO A 153 -12.83 15.92 -1.04
N ASP A 154 -12.75 16.89 -1.95
CA ASP A 154 -11.96 18.11 -1.79
C ASP A 154 -10.44 17.85 -1.60
N GLU A 155 -9.91 16.78 -2.16
CA GLU A 155 -8.46 16.55 -2.27
C GLU A 155 -7.77 17.69 -3.04
N TRP A 156 -6.66 18.22 -2.50
CA TRP A 156 -5.92 19.33 -3.09
C TRP A 156 -4.42 19.23 -2.81
N VAL A 157 -3.64 20.05 -3.53
CA VAL A 157 -2.20 20.23 -3.33
C VAL A 157 -1.83 21.71 -3.45
N GLY A 158 -0.89 22.17 -2.62
CA GLY A 158 -0.42 23.56 -2.64
C GLY A 158 0.37 23.85 -3.92
N ILE A 159 0.10 25.00 -4.56
CA ILE A 159 0.86 25.42 -5.74
C ILE A 159 2.33 25.64 -5.38
N ALA A 160 2.60 26.25 -4.22
CA ALA A 160 3.96 26.42 -3.71
C ALA A 160 4.65 25.05 -3.53
N ASP A 161 3.99 24.10 -2.86
CA ASP A 161 4.51 22.74 -2.65
C ASP A 161 4.86 22.05 -3.98
N MET A 162 4.02 22.23 -5.01
CA MET A 162 4.31 21.71 -6.36
C MET A 162 5.56 22.33 -6.96
N VAL A 163 5.69 23.65 -6.90
CA VAL A 163 6.86 24.37 -7.43
C VAL A 163 8.13 23.99 -6.68
N GLU A 164 8.07 23.89 -5.35
CA GLU A 164 9.21 23.49 -4.52
C GLU A 164 9.61 22.04 -4.76
N SER A 165 8.65 21.12 -4.85
CA SER A 165 8.92 19.72 -5.19
C SER A 165 9.53 19.58 -6.58
N ALA A 166 9.10 20.39 -7.55
CA ALA A 166 9.70 20.43 -8.88
C ALA A 166 11.16 20.90 -8.83
N LYS A 167 11.49 21.90 -8.01
CA LYS A 167 12.89 22.34 -7.80
C LYS A 167 13.74 21.22 -7.21
N VAL A 168 13.24 20.51 -6.20
CA VAL A 168 13.93 19.35 -5.61
C VAL A 168 14.21 18.29 -6.67
N MET A 169 13.20 17.91 -7.46
CA MET A 169 13.37 16.92 -8.53
C MET A 169 14.37 17.38 -9.59
N ALA A 170 14.38 18.66 -9.95
CA ALA A 170 15.33 19.23 -10.91
C ALA A 170 16.78 19.19 -10.38
N ILE A 171 17.00 19.53 -9.11
CA ILE A 171 18.32 19.45 -8.46
C ILE A 171 18.78 17.99 -8.40
N GLY A 172 17.91 17.08 -7.96
CA GLY A 172 18.21 15.64 -7.89
C GLY A 172 18.57 15.08 -9.26
N LEU A 173 17.81 15.42 -10.31
CA LEU A 173 18.12 15.02 -11.67
C LEU A 173 19.48 15.56 -12.15
N ASN A 174 19.79 16.82 -11.84
CA ASN A 174 21.09 17.40 -12.20
C ASN A 174 22.26 16.65 -11.53
N VAL A 175 22.11 16.30 -10.25
CA VAL A 175 23.10 15.49 -9.50
C VAL A 175 23.28 14.11 -10.15
N LEU A 176 22.19 13.45 -10.55
CA LEU A 176 22.24 12.11 -11.14
C LEU A 176 22.85 12.12 -12.56
N LEU A 177 22.54 13.14 -13.37
CA LEU A 177 23.00 13.22 -14.76
C LEU A 177 24.43 13.76 -14.91
N ARG A 178 24.85 14.66 -14.02
CA ARG A 178 26.15 15.36 -14.15
C ARG A 178 27.15 15.00 -13.08
N GLY A 179 26.76 14.21 -12.07
CA GLY A 179 27.52 14.02 -10.85
C GLY A 179 27.42 15.24 -9.93
N THR A 180 27.87 15.10 -8.68
CA THR A 180 28.07 16.27 -7.80
C THR A 180 29.21 17.11 -8.37
N ALA A 181 28.88 18.10 -9.19
CA ALA A 181 29.75 19.26 -9.32
C ALA A 181 29.91 19.85 -7.91
N GLY A 182 31.12 19.75 -7.37
CA GLY A 182 31.51 20.41 -6.12
C GLY A 182 31.58 21.92 -6.27
#